data_AF-A0A8T3V9H7-F1
#
_entry.id   AF-A0A8T3V9H7-F1
#
_cell.length_a   1.000
_cell.length_b   1.000
_cell.length_c   1.000
_cell.angle_alpha   90.00
_cell.angle_beta   90.00
_cell.angle_gamma   90.00
#
_symmetry.space_group_name_H-M   'P 1'
#
loop_
_entity.id
_entity.type
_entity.pdbx_description
1 polymer ?
#
loop_
_entity_poly.entity_id
_entity_poly.type
_entity_poly.pdbx_seq_one_letter_code
_entity_poly.pdbx_strand_id
1 'polypeptide(L)'
;MIFMVEIFDKLGYKKQTCKTCGQEFYSQVDRDTCGDAPCDEYEFIANPATDKPYNLYEIQKVFREFLESEGHTHVHRYPVLAKRWRDDVFLVGASIFCFQPWITSGLVKPPANPIEMAQPSIRLNDVDNVGRTGRHMTCFTMGTHTVINKEDDFIYWEDRTIELCHKFFEHIGINTEEITFIKSWWSGGGNEGPCYEVCCRGVELATLVFIQYETLENGDKKEIPIKVVD
;
A
#
# COMPACT_ATOMS: atom_id res chain seq x y z
N MET A 1 6.99 17.99 15.15
CA MET A 1 7.88 16.92 15.65
C MET A 1 7.24 15.63 15.19
N ILE A 2 7.74 15.01 14.11
CA ILE A 2 7.14 13.80 13.54
C ILE A 2 7.47 12.69 14.55
N PHE A 3 6.46 12.20 15.25
CA PHE A 3 6.62 11.06 16.15
C PHE A 3 7.14 9.89 15.32
N MET A 4 8.27 9.33 15.74
CA MET A 4 8.72 8.05 15.20
C MET A 4 7.63 7.04 15.51
N VAL A 5 7.12 6.35 14.48
CA VAL A 5 6.08 5.33 14.64
C VAL A 5 6.61 4.28 15.62
N GLU A 6 5.99 4.15 16.80
CA GLU A 6 6.51 3.30 17.88
C GLU A 6 6.62 1.83 17.45
N ILE A 7 5.81 1.44 16.47
CA ILE A 7 5.81 0.08 15.93
C ILE A 7 7.15 -0.32 15.31
N PHE A 8 7.88 0.60 14.66
CA PHE A 8 9.16 0.25 14.05
C PHE A 8 10.15 -0.19 15.12
N ASP A 9 10.24 0.54 16.23
CA ASP A 9 11.09 0.16 17.36
C ASP A 9 10.66 -1.17 17.98
N LYS A 10 9.34 -1.38 18.18
CA LYS A 10 8.78 -2.62 18.75
C LYS A 10 9.08 -3.84 17.88
N LEU A 11 9.06 -3.67 16.56
CA LEU A 11 9.39 -4.71 15.59
C LEU A 11 10.90 -4.77 15.26
N GLY A 12 11.73 -3.94 15.90
CA GLY A 12 13.18 -3.96 15.73
C GLY A 12 13.72 -3.27 14.47
N TYR A 13 12.87 -2.54 13.73
CA TYR A 13 13.28 -1.74 12.58
C TYR A 13 13.97 -0.45 13.02
N LYS A 14 15.08 -0.12 12.36
CA LYS A 14 15.83 1.12 12.58
C LYS A 14 15.81 1.97 11.32
N LYS A 15 15.70 3.28 11.52
CA LYS A 15 15.79 4.26 10.42
C LYS A 15 17.22 4.32 9.88
N GLN A 16 17.35 4.25 8.56
CA GLN A 16 18.59 4.29 7.80
C GLN A 16 18.42 5.20 6.58
N THR A 17 19.51 5.54 5.91
CA THR A 17 19.52 6.38 4.71
C THR A 17 20.25 5.67 3.60
N CYS A 18 19.60 5.51 2.45
CA CYS A 18 20.17 4.80 1.31
C CYS A 18 21.37 5.57 0.75
N LYS A 19 22.53 4.92 0.64
CA LYS A 19 23.76 5.53 0.11
C LYS A 19 23.67 5.84 -1.39
N THR A 20 22.76 5.18 -2.12
CA THR A 20 22.59 5.34 -3.57
C THR A 20 21.59 6.45 -3.92
N CYS A 21 20.36 6.39 -3.38
CA CYS A 21 19.30 7.34 -3.72
C CYS A 21 19.03 8.42 -2.65
N GLY A 22 19.61 8.29 -1.46
CA GLY A 22 19.42 9.24 -0.36
C GLY A 22 18.08 9.13 0.38
N GLN A 23 17.19 8.21 -0.02
CA GLN A 23 15.90 8.02 0.65
C GLN A 23 16.07 7.50 2.08
N GLU A 24 15.19 7.97 2.98
CA GLU A 24 15.06 7.38 4.31
C GLU A 24 14.27 6.07 4.21
N PHE A 25 14.75 5.03 4.88
CA PHE A 25 14.05 3.75 4.96
C PHE A 25 14.23 3.12 6.34
N TYR A 26 13.43 2.10 6.65
CA TYR A 26 13.52 1.32 7.87
C TYR A 26 13.88 -0.13 7.53
N SER A 27 14.79 -0.73 8.30
CA SER A 27 15.15 -2.15 8.19
C SER A 27 15.56 -2.71 9.56
N GLN A 28 15.35 -4.02 9.79
CA GLN A 28 15.76 -4.69 11.04
C GLN A 28 17.27 -4.95 11.09
N VAL A 29 17.93 -4.99 9.92
CA VAL A 29 19.38 -5.18 9.78
C VAL A 29 20.03 -3.94 9.20
N ASP A 30 21.32 -3.73 9.52
CA ASP A 30 22.08 -2.63 8.92
C ASP A 30 22.35 -2.93 7.45
N ARG A 31 21.98 -2.02 6.55
CA ARG A 31 22.21 -2.14 5.11
C ARG A 31 22.46 -0.79 4.45
N ASP A 32 23.18 -0.81 3.33
CA ASP A 32 23.63 0.41 2.65
C ASP A 32 22.57 1.01 1.71
N THR A 33 21.59 0.20 1.29
CA THR A 33 20.63 0.52 0.23
C THR A 33 19.19 0.24 0.66
N CYS A 34 18.22 0.89 0.00
CA CYS A 34 16.82 0.90 0.43
C CYS A 34 16.04 -0.39 0.14
N GLY A 35 16.57 -1.33 -0.64
CA GLY A 35 15.91 -2.60 -0.98
C GLY A 35 15.06 -2.55 -2.25
N ASP A 36 15.03 -1.44 -2.98
CA ASP A 36 14.29 -1.30 -4.24
C ASP A 36 15.22 -1.10 -5.45
N ALA A 37 14.77 -1.55 -6.62
CA ALA A 37 15.48 -1.35 -7.87
C ALA A 37 15.35 0.11 -8.36
N PRO A 38 16.45 0.80 -8.68
CA PRO A 38 17.74 0.24 -9.08
C PRO A 38 18.84 0.24 -7.99
N CYS A 39 18.52 0.58 -6.73
CA CYS A 39 19.51 0.58 -5.66
C CYS A 39 19.95 -0.84 -5.28
N ASP A 40 19.02 -1.79 -5.37
CA ASP A 40 19.24 -3.22 -5.17
C ASP A 40 18.80 -3.98 -6.43
N GLU A 41 19.50 -5.07 -6.74
CA GLU A 41 19.11 -5.96 -7.84
C GLU A 41 18.03 -6.96 -7.39
N TYR A 42 17.35 -7.59 -8.36
CA TYR A 42 16.37 -8.62 -8.06
C TYR A 42 17.05 -9.91 -7.62
N GLU A 43 16.90 -10.26 -6.35
CA GLU A 43 17.47 -11.48 -5.78
C GLU A 43 16.47 -12.64 -5.68
N PHE A 44 15.20 -12.40 -6.01
CA PHE A 44 14.13 -13.41 -5.88
C PHE A 44 14.06 -14.40 -7.06
N ILE A 45 14.72 -14.11 -8.18
CA ILE A 45 14.70 -14.94 -9.38
C ILE A 45 15.49 -16.23 -9.11
N ALA A 46 14.82 -17.38 -9.21
CA ALA A 46 15.33 -18.70 -8.79
C ALA A 46 15.67 -18.82 -7.29
N ASN A 47 15.26 -17.84 -6.48
CA ASN A 47 15.45 -17.81 -5.04
C ASN A 47 14.19 -17.18 -4.39
N PRO A 48 13.07 -17.93 -4.31
CA PRO A 48 11.80 -17.40 -3.80
C PRO A 48 11.93 -16.83 -2.37
N ALA A 49 11.24 -15.74 -2.09
CA ALA A 49 11.18 -15.13 -0.75
C ALA A 49 10.15 -15.81 0.17
N THR A 50 9.08 -16.38 -0.39
CA THR A 50 8.05 -17.09 0.37
C THR A 50 8.46 -18.54 0.64
N ASP A 51 7.84 -19.16 1.66
CA ASP A 51 8.08 -20.55 2.05
C ASP A 51 7.62 -21.58 1.00
N LYS A 52 6.60 -21.20 0.21
CA LYS A 52 6.05 -22.00 -0.89
C LYS A 52 5.60 -21.09 -2.04
N PRO A 53 5.46 -21.64 -3.27
CA PRO A 53 4.88 -20.90 -4.38
C PRO A 53 3.37 -20.71 -4.17
N TYR A 54 2.86 -19.55 -4.62
CA TYR A 54 1.45 -19.25 -4.67
C TYR A 54 1.04 -18.89 -6.10
N ASN A 55 -0.12 -19.38 -6.54
CA ASN A 55 -0.81 -18.78 -7.67
C ASN A 55 -1.66 -17.56 -7.24
N LEU A 56 -2.19 -16.82 -8.21
CA LEU A 56 -2.96 -15.59 -7.97
C LEU A 56 -4.15 -15.80 -7.01
N TYR A 57 -4.91 -16.87 -7.19
CA TYR A 57 -6.11 -17.13 -6.37
C TYR A 57 -5.74 -17.62 -4.97
N GLU A 58 -4.64 -18.36 -4.84
CA GLU A 58 -4.14 -18.82 -3.55
C GLU A 58 -3.67 -17.65 -2.69
N ILE A 59 -2.83 -16.75 -3.23
CA ILE A 59 -2.32 -15.62 -2.45
C ILE A 59 -3.45 -14.64 -2.09
N GLN A 60 -4.42 -14.43 -2.98
CA GLN A 60 -5.61 -13.61 -2.69
C GLN A 60 -6.44 -14.22 -1.55
N LYS A 61 -6.64 -15.54 -1.56
CA LYS A 61 -7.36 -16.24 -0.51
C LYS A 61 -6.63 -16.12 0.84
N VAL A 62 -5.32 -16.32 0.86
CA VAL A 62 -4.50 -16.20 2.08
C VAL A 62 -4.53 -14.77 2.63
N PHE A 63 -4.40 -13.76 1.76
CA PHE A 63 -4.50 -12.35 2.15
C PHE A 63 -5.86 -12.01 2.76
N ARG A 64 -6.96 -12.45 2.11
CA ARG A 64 -8.30 -12.27 2.65
C ARG A 64 -8.47 -12.94 4.01
N GLU A 65 -8.13 -14.23 4.12
CA GLU A 65 -8.31 -15.00 5.35
C GLU A 65 -7.49 -14.40 6.52
N PHE A 66 -6.29 -13.91 6.23
CA PHE A 66 -5.47 -13.18 7.19
C PHE A 66 -6.20 -11.92 7.69
N LEU A 67 -6.65 -11.05 6.79
CA LEU A 67 -7.31 -9.79 7.17
C LEU A 67 -8.68 -9.99 7.84
N GLU A 68 -9.46 -10.99 7.41
CA GLU A 68 -10.71 -11.40 8.06
C GLU A 68 -10.45 -11.85 9.50
N SER A 69 -9.35 -12.59 9.74
CA SER A 69 -8.95 -12.99 11.10
C SER A 69 -8.53 -11.79 11.98
N GLU A 70 -8.08 -10.70 11.35
CA GLU A 70 -7.72 -9.44 11.99
C GLU A 70 -8.89 -8.43 12.02
N GLY A 71 -10.12 -8.87 11.71
CA GLY A 71 -11.36 -8.09 11.87
C GLY A 71 -11.78 -7.25 10.65
N HIS A 72 -11.15 -7.44 9.50
CA HIS A 72 -11.55 -6.76 8.26
C HIS A 72 -12.73 -7.46 7.62
N THR A 73 -13.60 -6.69 6.97
CA THR A 73 -14.73 -7.26 6.24
C THR A 73 -14.42 -7.32 4.74
N HIS A 74 -14.55 -8.50 4.15
CA HIS A 74 -14.44 -8.68 2.71
C HIS A 74 -15.50 -7.86 1.95
N VAL A 75 -15.07 -7.08 0.98
CA VAL A 75 -15.92 -6.35 0.03
C VAL A 75 -15.65 -6.83 -1.39
N HIS A 76 -16.73 -7.03 -2.15
CA HIS A 76 -16.61 -7.44 -3.55
C HIS A 76 -15.99 -6.35 -4.41
N ARG A 77 -15.16 -6.78 -5.38
CA ARG A 77 -14.53 -5.89 -6.35
C ARG A 77 -15.54 -5.02 -7.10
N TYR A 78 -15.10 -3.82 -7.44
CA TYR A 78 -15.79 -2.89 -8.33
C TYR A 78 -15.40 -3.17 -9.79
N PRO A 79 -16.23 -2.73 -10.77
CA PRO A 79 -15.82 -2.79 -12.17
C PRO A 79 -14.67 -1.80 -12.44
N VAL A 80 -13.81 -2.10 -13.40
CA VAL A 80 -12.66 -1.23 -13.73
C VAL A 80 -13.04 0.12 -14.35
N LEU A 81 -14.30 0.31 -14.74
CA LEU A 81 -14.81 1.56 -15.32
C LEU A 81 -15.30 2.51 -14.22
N ALA A 82 -14.42 3.39 -13.76
CA ALA A 82 -14.68 4.33 -12.66
C ALA A 82 -15.79 5.35 -12.99
N LYS A 83 -15.99 5.64 -14.28
CA LYS A 83 -17.06 6.54 -14.79
C LYS A 83 -18.49 6.15 -14.38
N ARG A 84 -18.67 4.98 -13.76
CA ARG A 84 -19.95 4.55 -13.19
C ARG A 84 -20.31 5.29 -11.89
N TRP A 85 -19.35 5.85 -11.15
CA TRP A 85 -19.60 6.55 -9.89
C TRP A 85 -18.81 7.86 -9.72
N ARG A 86 -17.80 8.15 -10.54
CA ARG A 86 -17.00 9.38 -10.48
C ARG A 86 -16.71 9.89 -11.90
N ASP A 87 -16.51 11.20 -12.08
CA ASP A 87 -16.39 11.83 -13.40
C ASP A 87 -14.99 12.38 -13.73
N ASP A 88 -14.04 12.23 -12.81
CA ASP A 88 -12.68 12.77 -12.89
C ASP A 88 -11.64 11.77 -13.43
N VAL A 89 -11.93 10.46 -13.39
CA VAL A 89 -11.08 9.41 -13.97
C VAL A 89 -11.91 8.39 -14.75
N PHE A 90 -11.33 7.84 -15.83
CA PHE A 90 -12.00 6.82 -16.64
C PHE A 90 -11.94 5.42 -16.03
N LEU A 91 -10.77 5.03 -15.51
CA LEU A 91 -10.46 3.68 -15.06
C LEU A 91 -10.05 3.66 -13.58
N VAL A 92 -10.30 2.54 -12.92
CA VAL A 92 -9.81 2.27 -11.57
C VAL A 92 -8.31 1.96 -11.64
N GLY A 93 -7.46 2.85 -11.13
CA GLY A 93 -5.99 2.69 -11.12
C GLY A 93 -5.40 2.27 -9.76
N ALA A 94 -6.21 2.35 -8.71
CA ALA A 94 -5.92 1.93 -7.34
C ALA A 94 -7.23 1.54 -6.64
N SER A 95 -7.16 0.71 -5.59
CA SER A 95 -8.32 0.30 -4.78
C SER A 95 -9.07 1.49 -4.20
N ILE A 96 -8.36 2.50 -3.69
CA ILE A 96 -8.97 3.70 -3.11
C ILE A 96 -9.89 4.46 -4.07
N PHE A 97 -9.71 4.30 -5.39
CA PHE A 97 -10.57 4.95 -6.38
C PHE A 97 -12.03 4.48 -6.31
N CYS A 98 -12.28 3.31 -5.72
CA CYS A 98 -13.61 2.76 -5.47
C CYS A 98 -14.36 3.52 -4.36
N PHE A 99 -13.62 4.19 -3.47
CA PHE A 99 -14.16 4.92 -2.32
C PHE A 99 -14.11 6.43 -2.51
N GLN A 100 -13.30 6.92 -3.44
CA GLN A 100 -13.23 8.34 -3.81
C GLN A 100 -14.36 8.77 -4.77
N PRO A 101 -14.76 10.05 -4.72
CA PRO A 101 -14.51 11.01 -3.63
C PRO A 101 -15.54 10.88 -2.50
N TRP A 102 -16.62 10.14 -2.70
CA TRP A 102 -17.82 10.22 -1.87
C TRP A 102 -17.63 9.65 -0.45
N ILE A 103 -16.91 8.55 -0.30
CA ILE A 103 -16.63 7.96 1.01
C ILE A 103 -15.47 8.69 1.69
N THR A 104 -14.41 9.02 0.94
CA THR A 104 -13.25 9.73 1.48
C THR A 104 -13.57 11.16 1.91
N SER A 105 -14.58 11.81 1.32
CA SER A 105 -15.13 13.11 1.77
C SER A 105 -16.18 12.99 2.89
N GLY A 106 -16.64 11.78 3.19
CA GLY A 106 -17.62 11.52 4.26
C GLY A 106 -19.08 11.71 3.86
N LEU A 107 -19.35 12.04 2.60
CA LEU A 107 -20.71 12.19 2.06
C LEU A 107 -21.47 10.86 2.02
N VAL A 108 -20.75 9.75 1.85
CA VAL A 108 -21.30 8.38 1.80
C VAL A 108 -20.60 7.51 2.83
N LYS A 109 -21.36 6.62 3.50
CA LYS A 109 -20.78 5.65 4.45
C LYS A 109 -20.04 4.55 3.69
N PRO A 110 -18.89 4.07 4.20
CA PRO A 110 -18.21 2.93 3.60
C PRO A 110 -19.08 1.66 3.73
N PRO A 111 -18.92 0.67 2.82
CA PRO A 111 -19.68 -0.58 2.86
C PRO A 111 -19.36 -1.44 4.10
N ALA A 112 -18.15 -1.31 4.63
CA ALA A 112 -17.70 -1.84 5.92
C ALA A 112 -16.53 -0.98 6.42
N ASN A 113 -16.07 -1.18 7.66
CA ASN A 113 -14.89 -0.49 8.19
C ASN A 113 -14.34 -1.31 9.37
N PRO A 114 -13.14 -1.90 9.30
CA PRO A 114 -12.20 -1.95 8.17
C PRO A 114 -12.66 -2.81 6.98
N ILE A 115 -12.13 -2.51 5.79
CA ILE A 115 -12.42 -3.23 4.54
C ILE A 115 -11.21 -4.07 4.12
N GLU A 116 -11.46 -5.28 3.61
CA GLU A 116 -10.53 -6.03 2.75
C GLU A 116 -11.11 -6.13 1.35
N MET A 117 -10.28 -5.98 0.31
CA MET A 117 -10.69 -6.14 -1.08
C MET A 117 -9.53 -6.52 -2.00
N ALA A 118 -9.83 -7.33 -3.03
CA ALA A 118 -8.94 -7.56 -4.17
C ALA A 118 -9.51 -6.85 -5.42
N GLN A 119 -8.97 -5.69 -5.76
CA GLN A 119 -9.48 -4.82 -6.82
C GLN A 119 -8.62 -4.89 -8.09
N PRO A 120 -9.16 -5.38 -9.22
CA PRO A 120 -8.54 -5.21 -10.52
C PRO A 120 -8.37 -3.73 -10.85
N SER A 121 -7.15 -3.35 -11.22
CA SER A 121 -6.75 -1.97 -11.48
C SER A 121 -6.01 -1.90 -12.81
N ILE A 122 -6.23 -0.81 -13.55
CA ILE A 122 -5.63 -0.55 -14.86
C ILE A 122 -4.80 0.72 -14.80
N ARG A 123 -3.52 0.61 -15.15
CA ARG A 123 -2.57 1.71 -15.25
C ARG A 123 -2.00 1.75 -16.66
N LEU A 124 -2.18 2.88 -17.33
CA LEU A 124 -1.71 3.10 -18.72
C LEU A 124 -0.49 4.03 -18.78
N ASN A 125 -0.18 4.72 -17.68
CA ASN A 125 1.03 5.53 -17.50
C ASN A 125 2.31 4.69 -17.60
N ASP A 126 2.26 3.42 -17.21
CA ASP A 126 3.42 2.53 -17.19
C ASP A 126 3.55 1.67 -18.46
N VAL A 127 2.77 1.95 -19.50
CA VAL A 127 2.70 1.09 -20.70
C VAL A 127 4.07 0.89 -21.37
N ASP A 128 4.91 1.93 -21.39
CA ASP A 128 6.24 1.87 -21.97
C ASP A 128 7.20 0.95 -21.20
N ASN A 129 6.90 0.66 -19.93
CA ASN A 129 7.69 -0.21 -19.05
C ASN A 129 7.25 -1.68 -19.08
N VAL A 130 6.03 -1.95 -19.58
CA VAL A 130 5.45 -3.30 -19.66
C VAL A 130 6.26 -4.15 -20.64
N GLY A 131 6.68 -5.33 -20.18
CA GLY A 131 7.54 -6.25 -20.94
C GLY A 131 9.03 -5.87 -20.97
N ARG A 132 9.42 -4.69 -20.47
CA ARG A 132 10.83 -4.26 -20.40
C ARG A 132 11.44 -4.45 -19.02
N THR A 133 10.66 -4.16 -17.99
CA THR A 133 11.13 -4.14 -16.58
C THR A 133 10.86 -5.44 -15.83
N GLY A 134 10.07 -6.36 -16.40
CA GLY A 134 9.68 -7.62 -15.78
C GLY A 134 8.65 -7.52 -14.64
N ARG A 135 8.39 -6.32 -14.11
CA ARG A 135 7.47 -6.11 -12.96
C ARG A 135 6.19 -5.30 -13.29
N HIS A 136 6.21 -4.47 -14.33
CA HIS A 136 5.07 -3.61 -14.66
C HIS A 136 4.01 -4.34 -15.48
N MET A 137 2.74 -4.10 -15.15
CA MET A 137 1.57 -4.60 -15.86
C MET A 137 0.61 -3.45 -16.17
N THR A 138 -0.11 -3.53 -17.29
CA THR A 138 -1.22 -2.60 -17.53
C THR A 138 -2.45 -2.94 -16.70
N CYS A 139 -2.67 -4.21 -16.39
CA CYS A 139 -3.78 -4.71 -15.58
C CYS A 139 -3.23 -5.65 -14.51
N PHE A 140 -3.57 -5.38 -13.25
CA PHE A 140 -3.15 -6.16 -12.10
C PHE A 140 -4.26 -6.16 -11.04
N THR A 141 -4.18 -7.05 -10.05
CA THR A 141 -5.12 -7.02 -8.92
C THR A 141 -4.40 -6.49 -7.70
N MET A 142 -4.91 -5.39 -7.15
CA MET A 142 -4.42 -4.78 -5.91
C MET A 142 -5.20 -5.37 -4.74
N GLY A 143 -4.53 -6.16 -3.89
CA GLY A 143 -5.06 -6.50 -2.57
C GLY A 143 -4.90 -5.29 -1.66
N THR A 144 -5.94 -4.94 -0.91
CA THR A 144 -5.95 -3.78 -0.01
C THR A 144 -6.64 -4.11 1.30
N HIS A 145 -6.22 -3.42 2.36
CA HIS A 145 -7.07 -3.17 3.50
C HIS A 145 -7.29 -1.66 3.65
N THR A 146 -8.55 -1.22 3.72
CA THR A 146 -8.87 0.21 3.80
C THR A 146 -9.56 0.51 5.11
N VAL A 147 -9.15 1.61 5.76
CA VAL A 147 -9.82 2.16 6.95
C VAL A 147 -10.20 3.60 6.71
N ILE A 148 -11.46 3.93 6.96
CA ILE A 148 -11.98 5.30 6.86
C ILE A 148 -12.15 5.85 8.28
N ASN A 149 -11.17 6.60 8.78
CA ASN A 149 -11.22 7.15 10.13
C ASN A 149 -11.91 8.52 10.15
N LYS A 150 -12.88 8.67 11.06
CA LYS A 150 -13.50 9.95 11.40
C LYS A 150 -13.04 10.38 12.79
N GLU A 151 -13.20 11.64 13.13
CA GLU A 151 -12.85 12.15 14.48
C GLU A 151 -13.57 11.39 15.60
N ASP A 152 -14.81 10.96 15.36
CA ASP A 152 -15.66 10.23 16.31
C ASP A 152 -15.64 8.70 16.14
N ASP A 153 -14.97 8.19 15.12
CA ASP A 153 -14.88 6.77 14.78
C ASP A 153 -13.50 6.46 14.17
N PHE A 154 -12.50 6.36 15.05
CA PHE A 154 -11.11 6.13 14.69
C PHE A 154 -10.73 4.68 15.03
N ILE A 155 -10.44 3.87 14.01
CA ILE A 155 -10.17 2.44 14.16
C ILE A 155 -8.68 2.19 14.37
N TYR A 156 -7.85 2.55 13.38
CA TYR A 156 -6.40 2.48 13.49
C TYR A 156 -5.69 3.34 12.42
N TRP A 157 -4.39 3.54 12.58
CA TRP A 157 -3.54 4.35 11.70
C TRP A 157 -2.20 3.67 11.37
N GLU A 158 -1.10 4.43 11.31
CA GLU A 158 0.25 4.00 10.94
C GLU A 158 0.74 2.76 11.68
N ASP A 159 0.76 2.77 13.02
CA ASP A 159 1.32 1.68 13.82
C ASP A 159 0.72 0.32 13.46
N ARG A 160 -0.62 0.24 13.45
CA ARG A 160 -1.33 -1.00 13.17
C ARG A 160 -1.22 -1.43 11.71
N THR A 161 -1.16 -0.47 10.79
CA THR A 161 -0.99 -0.73 9.36
C THR A 161 0.35 -1.40 9.07
N ILE A 162 1.43 -0.85 9.65
CA ILE A 162 2.77 -1.42 9.54
C ILE A 162 2.85 -2.79 10.24
N GLU A 163 2.23 -2.93 11.41
CA GLU A 163 2.16 -4.22 12.11
C GLU A 163 1.48 -5.31 11.27
N LEU A 164 0.32 -5.00 10.66
CA LEU A 164 -0.41 -5.94 9.81
C LEU A 164 0.40 -6.33 8.57
N CYS A 165 1.06 -5.35 7.94
CA CYS A 165 1.94 -5.59 6.80
C CYS A 165 3.10 -6.53 7.17
N HIS A 166 3.80 -6.25 8.27
CA HIS A 166 4.87 -7.10 8.80
C HIS A 166 4.38 -8.53 9.08
N LYS A 167 3.26 -8.67 9.81
CA LYS A 167 2.67 -9.97 10.16
C LYS A 167 2.21 -10.75 8.93
N PHE A 168 1.66 -10.09 7.92
CA PHE A 168 1.25 -10.77 6.70
C PHE A 168 2.45 -11.36 5.95
N PHE A 169 3.54 -10.59 5.81
CA PHE A 169 4.73 -11.08 5.15
C PHE A 169 5.39 -12.23 5.93
N GLU A 170 5.45 -12.15 7.27
CA GLU A 170 5.86 -13.27 8.12
C GLU A 170 4.95 -14.49 7.92
N HIS A 171 3.63 -14.29 7.86
CA HIS A 171 2.63 -15.35 7.69
C HIS A 171 2.79 -16.14 6.38
N ILE A 172 3.25 -15.49 5.30
CA ILE A 172 3.53 -16.14 4.01
C ILE A 172 4.99 -16.61 3.88
N GLY A 173 5.75 -16.57 4.98
CA GLY A 173 7.10 -17.13 5.08
C GLY A 173 8.22 -16.22 4.59
N ILE A 174 7.97 -14.93 4.36
CA ILE A 174 9.03 -13.97 4.05
C ILE A 174 9.79 -13.66 5.35
N ASN A 175 11.11 -13.79 5.31
CA ASN A 175 11.96 -13.33 6.40
C ASN A 175 11.85 -11.80 6.54
N THR A 176 11.32 -11.33 7.67
CA THR A 176 11.05 -9.90 7.86
C THR A 176 12.32 -9.05 7.91
N GLU A 177 13.48 -9.64 8.21
CA GLU A 177 14.79 -8.96 8.16
C GLU A 177 15.16 -8.52 6.74
N GLU A 178 14.61 -9.18 5.72
CA GLU A 178 14.82 -8.83 4.31
C GLU A 178 13.87 -7.72 3.83
N ILE A 179 12.88 -7.34 4.65
CA ILE A 179 11.89 -6.31 4.33
C ILE A 179 12.43 -4.93 4.68
N THR A 180 12.19 -3.98 3.80
CA THR A 180 12.44 -2.56 4.04
C THR A 180 11.16 -1.76 3.89
N PHE A 181 11.03 -0.69 4.68
CA PHE A 181 9.96 0.30 4.55
C PHE A 181 10.58 1.63 4.12
N ILE A 182 10.48 1.99 2.86
CA ILE A 182 11.03 3.21 2.27
C ILE A 182 10.03 4.33 2.46
N LYS A 183 10.42 5.44 3.09
CA LYS A 183 9.55 6.61 3.19
C LYS A 183 9.36 7.24 1.82
N SER A 184 8.11 7.50 1.46
CA SER A 184 7.75 8.13 0.20
C SER A 184 6.52 9.03 0.39
N TRP A 185 6.02 9.57 -0.72
CA TRP A 185 4.80 10.36 -0.76
C TRP A 185 3.93 9.92 -1.92
N TRP A 186 2.67 9.60 -1.62
CA TRP A 186 1.72 9.16 -2.64
C TRP A 186 0.69 10.25 -2.94
N SER A 187 0.33 10.40 -4.22
CA SER A 187 -0.74 11.28 -4.69
C SER A 187 -1.49 10.63 -5.85
N GLY A 188 -2.83 10.67 -5.79
CA GLY A 188 -3.68 10.10 -6.83
C GLY A 188 -5.17 10.26 -6.57
N GLY A 189 -5.95 10.46 -7.64
CA GLY A 189 -7.41 10.50 -7.58
C GLY A 189 -7.98 11.64 -6.72
N GLY A 190 -7.23 12.74 -6.56
CA GLY A 190 -7.60 13.92 -5.78
C GLY A 190 -7.18 13.90 -4.31
N ASN A 191 -6.55 12.82 -3.84
CA ASN A 191 -6.04 12.71 -2.47
C ASN A 191 -4.55 12.38 -2.44
N GLU A 192 -3.91 12.67 -1.30
CA GLU A 192 -2.49 12.40 -1.09
C GLU A 192 -2.13 12.25 0.40
N GLY A 193 -0.93 11.70 0.65
CA GLY A 193 -0.40 11.51 1.99
C GLY A 193 0.99 10.90 2.02
N PRO A 194 1.66 10.90 3.18
CA PRO A 194 2.89 10.14 3.38
C PRO A 194 2.61 8.65 3.22
N CYS A 195 3.60 7.90 2.74
CA CYS A 195 3.49 6.46 2.60
C CYS A 195 4.81 5.74 2.89
N TYR A 196 4.72 4.41 3.00
CA TYR A 196 5.86 3.51 2.98
C TYR A 196 5.75 2.57 1.78
N GLU A 197 6.79 2.53 0.95
CA GLU A 197 6.98 1.50 -0.07
C GLU A 197 7.70 0.32 0.60
N VAL A 198 7.11 -0.87 0.50
CA VAL A 198 7.59 -2.06 1.21
C VAL A 198 8.26 -2.99 0.22
N CYS A 199 9.57 -3.17 0.38
CA CYS A 199 10.39 -3.89 -0.59
C CYS A 199 11.00 -5.14 0.04
N CYS A 200 11.22 -6.15 -0.80
CA CYS A 200 11.95 -7.36 -0.46
C CYS A 200 12.74 -7.82 -1.70
N ARG A 201 14.02 -8.16 -1.54
CA ARG A 201 14.89 -8.68 -2.62
C ARG A 201 14.85 -7.85 -3.90
N GLY A 202 14.89 -6.52 -3.77
CA GLY A 202 14.98 -5.58 -4.90
C GLY A 202 13.64 -5.23 -5.55
N VAL A 203 12.50 -5.73 -5.05
CA VAL A 203 11.18 -5.45 -5.62
C VAL A 203 10.21 -4.91 -4.57
N GLU A 204 9.50 -3.84 -4.91
CA GLU A 204 8.35 -3.34 -4.17
C GLU A 204 7.19 -4.35 -4.20
N LEU A 205 6.75 -4.78 -3.02
CA LEU A 205 5.65 -5.73 -2.83
C LEU A 205 4.34 -5.04 -2.41
N ALA A 206 4.41 -3.90 -1.73
CA ALA A 206 3.25 -3.16 -1.25
C ALA A 206 3.57 -1.68 -1.05
N THR A 207 2.53 -0.86 -1.01
CA THR A 207 2.60 0.55 -0.59
C THR A 207 1.57 0.76 0.51
N LEU A 208 1.94 1.41 1.61
CA LEU A 208 1.06 1.74 2.74
C LEU A 208 0.86 3.25 2.77
N VAL A 209 -0.32 3.74 2.39
CA VAL A 209 -0.59 5.18 2.24
C VAL A 209 -1.48 5.70 3.37
N PHE A 210 -1.08 6.83 3.95
CA PHE A 210 -1.81 7.50 5.03
C PHE A 210 -2.43 8.78 4.50
N ILE A 211 -3.52 8.61 3.75
CA ILE A 211 -4.21 9.70 3.08
C ILE A 211 -4.78 10.65 4.12
N GLN A 212 -4.34 11.90 4.03
CA GLN A 212 -4.73 12.93 4.97
C GLN A 212 -4.85 14.32 4.34
N TYR A 213 -4.62 14.42 3.03
CA TYR A 213 -4.77 15.64 2.25
C TYR A 213 -5.64 15.42 1.00
N GLU A 214 -6.36 16.46 0.61
CA GLU A 214 -6.96 16.67 -0.71
C GLU A 214 -6.04 17.57 -1.54
N THR A 215 -5.87 17.23 -2.82
CA THR A 215 -5.14 18.05 -3.79
C THR A 215 -6.12 19.03 -4.44
N LEU A 216 -5.89 20.33 -4.24
CA LEU A 216 -6.72 21.41 -4.79
C LEU A 216 -6.39 21.67 -6.27
N GLU A 217 -7.29 22.36 -6.99
CA GLU A 217 -7.11 22.70 -8.41
C GLU A 217 -5.82 23.50 -8.70
N ASN A 218 -5.35 24.28 -7.73
CA ASN A 218 -4.11 25.05 -7.82
C ASN A 218 -2.84 24.25 -7.45
N GLY A 219 -2.98 22.97 -7.12
CA GLY A 219 -1.89 22.08 -6.69
C GLY A 219 -1.55 22.16 -5.20
N ASP A 220 -2.20 23.03 -4.43
CA ASP A 220 -2.02 23.09 -2.97
C ASP A 220 -2.70 21.91 -2.27
N LYS A 221 -2.23 21.62 -1.05
CA LYS A 221 -2.75 20.54 -0.22
C LYS A 221 -3.63 21.10 0.88
N LYS A 222 -4.80 20.50 1.06
CA LYS A 222 -5.70 20.81 2.18
C LYS A 222 -5.92 19.58 3.03
N GLU A 223 -5.72 19.70 4.34
CA GLU A 223 -5.99 18.60 5.25
C GLU A 223 -7.48 18.24 5.24
N ILE A 224 -7.77 16.94 5.12
CA ILE A 224 -9.14 16.42 5.11
C ILE A 224 -9.55 15.95 6.52
N PRO A 225 -10.83 16.10 6.90
CA PRO A 225 -11.34 15.69 8.22
C PRO A 225 -11.40 14.17 8.39
N ILE A 226 -11.30 13.42 7.30
CA ILE A 226 -11.31 11.96 7.28
C ILE A 226 -9.92 11.47 6.94
N LYS A 227 -9.34 10.67 7.83
CA LYS A 227 -8.01 10.08 7.64
C LYS A 227 -8.19 8.68 7.08
N VAL A 228 -7.54 8.35 5.97
CA VAL A 228 -7.74 7.06 5.30
C VAL A 228 -6.44 6.26 5.28
N VAL A 229 -6.50 5.03 5.78
CA VAL A 229 -5.47 4.00 5.51
C VAL A 229 -5.83 3.40 4.17
N ASP A 230 -4.91 3.49 3.21
CA ASP A 230 -4.98 2.90 1.87
C ASP A 230 -3.83 1.92 1.63
#